data_AF-A0AA36IDU6-F1
#
_entry.id   AF-A0AA36IDU6-F1
#
_cell.length_a   1.000
_cell.length_b   1.000
_cell.length_c   1.000
_cell.angle_alpha   90.00
_cell.angle_beta   90.00
_cell.angle_gamma   90.00
#
_symmetry.space_group_name_H-M   'P 1'
#
loop_
_entity.id
_entity.type
_entity.pdbx_description
1 polymer ?
#
loop_
_entity_poly.entity_id
_entity_poly.type
_entity_poly.pdbx_seq_one_letter_code
_entity_poly.pdbx_strand_id
1 'polypeptide(L)'
;MVAVLQHAGVVAEVSVPVPREADEPKDGRRRRFSERLVTGSCAKVIFAGRHGYPGVELWLPEAALEEVSPHPRLRELLSNFERAEVALQQKQHQLELAQKAFATQLKEWMD
;
A
#
# COMPACT_ATOMS: atom_id res chain seq x y z
N MET A 1 12.13 22.84 1.22
CA MET A 1 12.48 21.81 2.22
C MET A 1 11.57 20.60 2.02
N VAL A 2 12.10 19.52 1.42
CA VAL A 2 11.35 18.28 1.18
C VAL A 2 11.57 17.36 2.38
N ALA A 3 10.54 17.18 3.20
CA ALA A 3 10.58 16.21 4.28
C ALA A 3 10.66 14.80 3.68
N VAL A 4 11.78 14.13 3.89
CA VAL A 4 12.03 12.79 3.39
C VAL A 4 11.21 11.80 4.24
N LEU A 5 10.11 11.29 3.68
CA LEU A 5 9.39 10.13 4.21
C LEU A 5 10.29 8.90 4.09
N GLN A 6 11.14 8.66 5.09
CA GLN A 6 12.25 7.71 4.98
C GLN A 6 12.02 6.35 5.65
N HIS A 7 10.82 6.04 6.18
CA HIS A 7 10.62 4.85 7.02
C HIS A 7 9.24 4.16 6.88
N ALA A 8 8.55 4.29 5.74
CA ALA A 8 7.32 3.51 5.54
C ALA A 8 7.68 2.10 5.02
N GLY A 9 7.70 1.10 5.91
CA GLY A 9 7.78 -0.31 5.52
C GLY A 9 6.46 -0.77 4.89
N VAL A 10 6.55 -1.62 3.86
CA VAL A 10 5.36 -2.26 3.27
C VAL A 10 5.01 -3.47 4.14
N VAL A 11 3.78 -3.51 4.64
CA VAL A 11 3.25 -4.64 5.43
C VAL A 11 2.46 -5.54 4.49
N ALA A 12 2.88 -6.80 4.38
CA ALA A 12 2.11 -7.85 3.73
C ALA A 12 1.66 -8.86 4.80
N GLU A 13 0.38 -9.18 4.80
CA GLU A 13 -0.20 -10.24 5.63
C GLU A 13 0.20 -11.60 5.02
N VAL A 14 0.92 -12.42 5.77
CA VAL A 14 1.41 -13.73 5.29
C VAL A 14 1.24 -14.75 6.41
N SER A 15 0.83 -15.97 6.06
CA SER A 15 0.76 -17.09 7.00
C SER A 15 2.12 -17.35 7.66
N VAL A 16 2.10 -17.74 8.94
CA VAL A 16 3.30 -17.97 9.77
C VAL A 16 4.38 -18.76 9.02
N PRO A 17 5.61 -18.23 8.86
CA PRO A 17 6.67 -18.94 8.17
C PRO A 17 7.22 -20.08 9.03
N VAL A 18 7.57 -21.19 8.38
CA VAL A 18 8.23 -22.34 9.02
C VAL A 18 9.57 -21.88 9.64
N PRO A 19 9.89 -22.30 10.89
CA PRO A 19 11.17 -21.99 11.52
C PRO A 19 12.37 -22.32 10.62
N ARG A 20 13.43 -21.51 10.74
CA ARG A 20 14.64 -21.68 9.94
C ARG A 20 15.51 -22.79 10.52
N GLU A 21 15.82 -23.80 9.71
CA GLU A 21 16.76 -24.86 10.06
C GLU A 21 18.20 -24.33 10.13
N ALA A 22 19.09 -25.05 10.83
CA ALA A 22 20.43 -24.57 11.14
C ALA A 22 21.28 -24.27 9.88
N ASP A 23 21.09 -25.05 8.82
CA ASP A 23 21.91 -25.03 7.60
C ASP A 23 21.34 -24.15 6.47
N GLU A 24 20.18 -23.53 6.69
CA GLU A 24 19.58 -22.63 5.70
C GLU A 24 20.28 -21.26 5.63
N PRO A 25 20.35 -20.64 4.44
CA PRO A 25 20.88 -19.28 4.28
C PRO A 25 20.12 -18.27 5.15
N LYS A 26 20.78 -17.15 5.49
CA LYS A 26 20.17 -16.11 6.33
C LYS A 26 19.17 -15.30 5.51
N ASP A 27 17.88 -15.52 5.78
CA ASP A 27 16.74 -14.90 5.10
C ASP A 27 15.86 -14.05 6.04
N GLY A 28 16.36 -13.74 7.24
CA GLY A 28 15.63 -12.96 8.25
C GLY A 28 14.67 -13.76 9.13
N ARG A 29 14.41 -15.05 8.84
CA ARG A 29 13.66 -15.92 9.76
C ARG A 29 14.47 -16.20 11.03
N ARG A 30 13.83 -16.05 12.21
CA ARG A 30 14.45 -16.37 13.50
C ARG A 30 14.57 -17.89 13.67
N ARG A 31 15.74 -18.37 14.11
CA ARG A 31 15.99 -19.79 14.43
C ARG A 31 15.20 -20.30 15.65
N ARG A 32 14.74 -19.38 16.50
CA ARG A 32 13.91 -19.70 17.67
C ARG A 32 12.76 -18.70 17.73
N PHE A 33 11.57 -19.15 17.38
CA PHE A 33 10.37 -18.55 17.95
C PHE A 33 10.27 -19.06 19.38
N SER A 34 10.15 -18.18 20.37
CA SER A 34 9.70 -18.62 21.68
C SER A 34 8.30 -19.20 21.49
N GLU A 35 8.14 -20.52 21.65
CA GLU A 35 6.90 -21.27 21.44
C GLU A 35 5.67 -20.68 22.16
N ARG A 36 5.89 -19.80 23.15
CA ARG A 36 4.83 -19.14 23.92
C ARG A 36 3.95 -18.16 23.12
N LEU A 37 4.26 -17.83 21.86
CA LEU A 37 3.55 -16.79 21.10
C LEU A 37 3.04 -17.22 19.71
N VAL A 38 3.23 -18.48 19.29
CA VAL A 38 2.93 -18.89 17.91
C VAL A 38 1.59 -19.59 17.79
N THR A 39 0.53 -18.83 18.06
CA THR A 39 -0.83 -19.09 17.58
C THR A 39 -1.44 -17.75 17.22
N GLY A 40 -1.30 -17.31 15.97
CA GLY A 40 -1.77 -15.99 15.54
C GLY A 40 -1.20 -15.56 14.20
N SER A 41 -1.75 -14.48 13.64
CA SER A 41 -1.25 -13.89 12.39
C SER A 41 0.11 -13.20 12.61
N CYS A 42 0.91 -13.09 11.55
CA CYS A 42 2.24 -12.46 11.58
C CYS A 42 2.33 -11.42 10.47
N ALA A 43 3.01 -10.30 10.74
CA ALA A 43 3.35 -9.32 9.72
C ALA A 43 4.80 -9.50 9.25
N LYS A 44 4.99 -9.45 7.93
CA LYS A 44 6.31 -9.34 7.30
C LYS A 44 6.63 -7.86 7.08
N VAL A 45 7.72 -7.38 7.67
CA VAL A 45 8.25 -6.02 7.48
C VAL A 45 9.52 -6.12 6.64
N ILE A 46 9.51 -5.48 5.47
CA ILE A 46 10.65 -5.46 4.55
C ILE A 46 11.29 -4.08 4.58
N PHE A 47 12.54 -4.01 5.05
CA PHE A 47 13.38 -2.83 4.94
C PHE A 47 14.19 -2.92 3.66
N ALA A 48 13.94 -2.02 2.71
CA ALA A 48 14.77 -1.89 1.52
C ALA A 48 16.19 -1.49 1.95
N GLY A 49 17.17 -2.31 1.56
CA GLY A 49 18.58 -2.02 1.79
C GLY A 49 19.01 -0.72 1.09
N ARG A 50 19.96 0.01 1.67
CA ARG A 50 20.57 1.21 1.06
C ARG A 50 22.08 1.06 1.00
N HIS A 51 22.73 1.75 0.07
CA HIS A 51 24.21 1.86 -0.01
C HIS A 51 24.96 0.52 0.00
N GLY A 52 24.53 -0.44 -0.82
CA GLY A 52 25.20 -1.75 -0.92
C GLY A 52 24.90 -2.73 0.22
N TYR A 53 24.08 -2.34 1.21
CA TYR A 53 23.60 -3.27 2.22
C TYR A 53 22.37 -4.04 1.72
N PRO A 54 22.28 -5.36 1.99
CA PRO A 54 21.11 -6.15 1.63
C PRO A 54 19.89 -5.67 2.42
N GLY A 55 18.70 -5.84 1.84
CA GLY A 55 17.44 -5.61 2.55
C GLY A 55 17.31 -6.54 3.76
N VAL A 56 16.55 -6.10 4.76
CA VAL A 56 16.29 -6.89 5.97
C VAL A 56 14.80 -7.21 6.03
N GLU A 57 14.49 -8.50 6.16
CA GLU A 57 13.15 -8.98 6.39
C GLU A 57 12.98 -9.32 7.88
N LEU A 58 11.97 -8.72 8.52
CA LEU A 58 11.61 -9.01 9.90
C LEU A 58 10.20 -9.58 9.95
N TRP A 59 10.04 -10.62 10.76
CA TRP A 59 8.74 -11.25 11.04
C TRP A 59 8.35 -10.92 12.47
N LEU A 60 7.21 -10.27 12.64
CA LEU A 60 6.68 -9.88 13.94
C LEU A 60 5.31 -10.54 14.16
N PRO A 61 5.05 -11.11 15.35
CA PRO A 61 3.70 -11.57 15.67
C PRO A 61 2.76 -10.36 15.74
N GLU A 62 1.50 -10.53 15.37
CA GLU A 62 0.48 -9.46 15.42
C GLU A 62 0.39 -8.82 16.81
N ALA A 63 0.52 -9.61 17.88
CA ALA A 63 0.53 -9.12 19.26
C ALA A 63 1.69 -8.15 19.59
N ALA A 64 2.72 -8.07 18.75
CA ALA A 64 3.83 -7.12 18.89
C ALA A 64 3.67 -5.88 17.99
N LEU A 65 2.59 -5.79 17.22
CA LEU A 65 2.30 -4.65 16.37
C LEU A 65 1.40 -3.66 17.12
N GLU A 66 1.70 -2.38 16.97
CA GLU A 66 0.84 -1.30 17.43
C GLU A 66 0.10 -0.74 16.21
N GLU A 67 -1.22 -0.58 16.34
CA GLU A 67 -2.02 0.09 15.34
C GLU A 67 -1.72 1.60 15.37
N VAL A 68 -0.89 2.05 14.44
CA VAL A 68 -0.54 3.47 14.34
C VAL A 68 -1.46 4.15 13.35
N SER A 69 -2.21 5.14 13.83
CA SER A 69 -3.03 5.99 12.96
C SER A 69 -2.20 6.63 11.86
N PRO A 70 -2.70 6.68 10.61
CA PRO A 70 -1.96 7.26 9.51
C PRO A 70 -1.66 8.73 9.76
N HIS A 71 -0.44 9.13 9.39
CA HIS A 71 0.03 10.51 9.52
C HIS A 71 -1.00 11.48 8.91
N PRO A 72 -1.32 12.63 9.55
CA PRO A 72 -2.38 13.54 9.09
C PRO A 72 -2.28 13.93 7.61
N ARG A 73 -1.05 14.17 7.13
CA ARG A 73 -0.77 14.45 5.72
C ARG A 73 -1.21 13.34 4.75
N LEU A 74 -1.07 12.07 5.14
CA LEU A 74 -1.53 10.95 4.30
C LEU A 74 -3.05 10.91 4.24
N ARG A 75 -3.73 11.18 5.36
CA ARG A 75 -5.20 11.30 5.39
C ARG A 75 -5.69 12.45 4.51
N GLU A 76 -5.01 13.59 4.55
CA GLU A 76 -5.31 14.73 3.68
C GLU A 76 -5.12 14.37 2.20
N LEU A 77 -4.00 13.71 1.85
CA LEU A 77 -3.74 13.27 0.49
C LEU A 77 -4.79 12.27 -0.02
N LEU A 78 -5.21 11.32 0.82
CA LEU A 78 -6.29 10.37 0.48
C LEU A 78 -7.61 11.12 0.24
N SER A 79 -7.99 12.03 1.13
CA SER A 79 -9.20 12.84 0.94
C SER A 79 -9.13 13.73 -0.31
N ASN A 80 -7.95 14.25 -0.65
CA ASN A 80 -7.74 15.00 -1.89
C ASN A 80 -7.90 14.12 -3.12
N PHE A 81 -7.36 12.91 -3.06
CA PHE A 81 -7.44 11.92 -4.13
C PHE A 81 -8.90 11.54 -4.40
N GLU A 82 -9.65 11.16 -3.36
CA GLU A 82 -11.08 10.81 -3.46
C GLU A 82 -11.89 11.95 -4.09
N ARG A 83 -11.66 13.20 -3.66
CA ARG A 83 -12.32 14.39 -4.24
C ARG A 83 -11.96 14.59 -5.72
N ALA A 84 -10.70 14.39 -6.07
CA ALA A 84 -10.23 14.53 -7.45
C ALA A 84 -10.84 13.46 -8.36
N GLU A 85 -10.97 12.22 -7.87
CA GLU A 85 -11.57 11.11 -8.61
C GLU A 85 -13.06 11.38 -8.91
N VAL A 86 -13.83 11.82 -7.91
CA VAL A 86 -15.23 12.21 -8.09
C VAL A 86 -15.35 13.36 -9.10
N ALA A 87 -14.50 14.39 -8.98
CA ALA A 87 -14.52 15.52 -9.92
C ALA A 87 -14.19 15.08 -11.36
N LEU A 88 -13.24 14.16 -11.52
CA LEU A 88 -12.88 13.61 -12.83
C LEU A 88 -14.05 12.83 -13.45
N GLN A 89 -14.69 11.95 -12.68
CA GLN A 89 -15.84 11.17 -13.15
C GLN A 89 -17.00 12.09 -13.59
N GLN A 90 -17.28 13.14 -12.82
CA GLN A 90 -18.29 14.14 -13.19
C GLN A 90 -17.95 14.85 -14.50
N LYS A 91 -16.68 15.22 -14.70
CA LYS A 91 -16.24 15.89 -15.93
C LYS A 91 -16.29 14.98 -17.14
N GLN A 92 -15.91 13.72 -16.98
CA GLN A 92 -16.05 12.70 -18.04
C GLN A 92 -17.51 12.55 -18.45
N HIS A 93 -18.42 12.43 -17.48
CA HIS A 93 -19.85 12.32 -17.77
C HIS A 93 -20.40 13.57 -18.48
N GLN A 94 -20.03 14.78 -18.02
CA GLN A 94 -20.41 16.03 -18.67
C GLN A 94 -19.93 16.10 -20.13
N LEU A 95 -18.69 15.64 -20.37
CA LEU A 95 -18.10 15.63 -21.70
C LEU A 95 -18.82 14.65 -22.64
N GLU A 96 -19.16 13.46 -22.17
CA GLU A 96 -19.95 12.49 -22.94
C GLU A 96 -21.33 13.04 -23.33
N LEU A 97 -22.02 13.69 -22.39
CA LEU A 97 -23.31 14.32 -22.66
C LEU A 97 -23.19 15.45 -23.69
N ALA A 98 -22.18 16.31 -23.55
CA ALA A 98 -21.92 17.40 -24.49
C ALA A 98 -21.59 16.88 -25.89
N GLN A 99 -20.78 15.82 -26.00
CA GLN A 99 -20.46 15.17 -27.26
C GLN A 99 -21.70 14.59 -27.95
N LYS A 100 -22.58 13.92 -27.18
CA LYS A 100 -23.85 13.39 -27.71
C LYS A 100 -24.76 14.50 -28.21
N ALA A 101 -24.92 15.57 -27.43
CA ALA A 101 -25.75 16.72 -27.82
C ALA A 101 -25.22 17.38 -29.10
N PHE A 102 -23.89 17.56 -29.20
CA PHE A 102 -23.25 18.14 -30.38
C PHE A 102 -23.40 17.25 -31.62
N ALA A 103 -23.27 15.93 -31.46
CA ALA A 103 -23.47 14.98 -32.55
C ALA A 103 -24.93 15.00 -33.06
N THR A 104 -25.91 15.17 -32.17
CA THR A 104 -27.32 15.33 -32.58
C THR A 104 -27.52 16.62 -33.36
N GLN A 105 -27.00 17.75 -32.87
CA GLN A 105 -27.10 19.04 -33.58
C GLN A 105 -26.46 18.99 -34.97
N LEU A 106 -25.30 18.34 -35.11
CA LEU A 106 -24.65 18.16 -36.41
C LEU A 106 -25.52 17.38 -37.40
N LYS A 107 -26.24 16.35 -36.94
CA LYS A 107 -27.17 15.61 -37.81
C LYS A 107 -28.32 16.50 -38.27
N GLU A 108 -28.92 17.26 -37.35
CA GLU A 108 -30.01 18.19 -37.67
C GLU A 108 -29.59 19.30 -38.66
N TRP A 109 -28.31 19.69 -38.69
CA TRP A 109 -27.79 20.67 -39.66
C TRP A 109 -27.41 20.07 -41.01
N MET A 110 -27.19 18.76 -41.07
CA MET A 110 -26.77 18.06 -42.29
C MET A 110 -27.93 17.46 -43.07
N ASP A 111 -29.09 17.29 -42.42
CA ASP A 111 -30.37 16.93 -43.04
C ASP A 111 -31.09 18.17 -43.60
#